data_AF-A0A1J4V9U4-F1
#
_entry.id   AF-A0A1J4V9U4-F1
#
_cell.length_a   1.000
_cell.length_b   1.000
_cell.length_c   1.000
_cell.angle_alpha   90.00
_cell.angle_beta   90.00
_cell.angle_gamma   90.00
#
_symmetry.space_group_name_H-M   'P 1'
#
loop_
_entity.id
_entity.type
_entity.pdbx_description
1 polymer ?
#
loop_
_entity_poly.entity_id
_entity_poly.type
_entity_poly.pdbx_seq_one_letter_code
_entity_poly.pdbx_strand_id
1 'polypeptide(L)'
;MERGRSAYLKRLCQYAHGLLYFFGAALLDTVEREIKSVSECKKPFLRDELTYYLKEEPGIIMDGDLLYLEGIENPRLILEELSRRGLKQHSPHSLSALKLAQEGRIAEMFFTQDEDSEDIDEDLRRLTHNELNLVLAYEELRKDVTGRQHHDLLLNRALNKNRVHAQEIVDIFTYIWNNLPRWEIGGRIAADLGAKRNREGIAPQLEKYVTAFSPPKEIHPPKRKIGRNEPCPCGSGKKYKKCCGK
;
A
#
# COMPACT_ATOMS: atom_id res chain seq x y z
N MET A 1 4.09 -24.73 33.77
CA MET A 1 4.63 -24.87 32.39
C MET A 1 3.60 -24.50 31.32
N GLU A 2 2.31 -24.81 31.51
CA GLU A 2 1.24 -24.55 30.53
C GLU A 2 1.00 -23.06 30.19
N ARG A 3 1.00 -22.16 31.18
CA ARG A 3 0.84 -20.70 30.94
C ARG A 3 1.90 -20.14 29.98
N GLY A 4 3.14 -20.64 30.05
CA GLY A 4 4.23 -20.21 29.16
C GLY A 4 4.12 -20.77 27.74
N ARG A 5 3.53 -21.97 27.57
CA ARG A 5 3.28 -22.61 26.27
C ARG A 5 2.11 -21.93 25.54
N SER A 6 1.03 -21.63 26.27
CA SER A 6 -0.12 -20.89 25.74
C SER A 6 0.27 -19.48 25.28
N ALA A 7 1.04 -18.74 26.08
CA ALA A 7 1.55 -17.43 25.68
C ALA A 7 2.50 -17.48 24.47
N TYR A 8 3.21 -18.59 24.29
CA TYR A 8 4.07 -18.80 23.14
C TYR A 8 3.26 -19.06 21.86
N LEU A 9 2.28 -19.96 21.90
CA LEU A 9 1.42 -20.27 20.76
C LEU A 9 0.58 -19.06 20.31
N LYS A 10 0.10 -18.25 21.26
CA LYS A 10 -0.56 -16.97 20.94
C LYS A 10 0.33 -16.03 20.15
N ARG A 11 1.62 -15.90 20.51
CA ARG A 11 2.57 -15.09 19.74
C ARG A 11 2.78 -15.63 18.33
N LEU A 12 2.80 -16.95 18.14
CA LEU A 12 2.89 -17.53 16.81
C LEU A 12 1.65 -17.18 15.96
N CYS A 13 0.46 -17.13 16.56
CA CYS A 13 -0.76 -16.73 15.88
C CYS A 13 -0.74 -15.25 15.50
N GLN A 14 -0.19 -14.38 16.35
CA GLN A 14 0.04 -12.97 16.01
C GLN A 14 0.98 -12.82 14.81
N TYR A 15 2.04 -13.65 14.72
CA TYR A 15 2.90 -13.66 13.54
C TYR A 15 2.20 -14.22 12.31
N ALA A 16 1.36 -15.24 12.47
CA ALA A 16 0.51 -15.74 11.38
C ALA A 16 -0.41 -14.64 10.85
N HIS A 17 -1.05 -13.89 11.74
CA HIS A 17 -1.88 -12.74 11.38
C HIS A 17 -1.06 -11.71 10.59
N GLY A 18 0.11 -11.32 11.10
CA GLY A 18 1.02 -10.41 10.38
C GLY A 18 1.45 -10.94 9.01
N LEU A 19 1.69 -12.25 8.87
CA LEU A 19 1.99 -12.86 7.58
C LEU A 19 0.79 -12.78 6.63
N LEU A 20 -0.42 -13.07 7.12
CA LEU A 20 -1.65 -12.96 6.35
C LEU A 20 -1.97 -11.53 5.95
N TYR A 21 -1.54 -10.52 6.72
CA TYR A 21 -1.61 -9.13 6.27
C TYR A 21 -0.79 -8.90 4.98
N PHE A 22 0.40 -9.49 4.87
CA PHE A 22 1.24 -9.38 3.66
C PHE A 22 0.83 -10.34 2.54
N PHE A 23 0.19 -11.45 2.87
CA PHE A 23 -0.18 -12.48 1.90
C PHE A 23 -1.62 -12.40 1.42
N GLY A 24 -2.51 -11.78 2.21
CA GLY A 24 -3.97 -11.83 2.08
C GLY A 24 -4.51 -13.21 2.48
N ALA A 25 -4.09 -14.24 1.75
CA ALA A 25 -4.47 -15.63 1.99
C ALA A 25 -3.28 -16.56 1.84
N ALA A 26 -3.16 -17.59 2.66
CA ALA A 26 -2.08 -18.57 2.58
C ALA A 26 -2.54 -19.95 3.04
N LEU A 27 -1.90 -21.00 2.54
CA LEU A 27 -2.10 -22.35 3.07
C LEU A 27 -1.41 -22.52 4.43
N LEU A 28 -1.95 -23.38 5.29
CA LEU A 28 -1.41 -23.69 6.61
C LEU A 28 0.06 -24.13 6.53
N ASP A 29 0.39 -24.96 5.55
CA ASP A 29 1.77 -25.38 5.23
C ASP A 29 2.70 -24.18 4.99
N THR A 30 2.19 -23.16 4.30
CA THR A 30 2.95 -21.94 4.00
C THR A 30 3.09 -21.10 5.26
N VAL A 31 2.02 -20.87 6.01
CA VAL A 31 2.07 -20.13 7.28
C VAL A 31 3.05 -20.81 8.25
N GLU A 32 2.96 -22.13 8.41
CA GLU A 32 3.85 -22.90 9.28
C GLU A 32 5.32 -22.78 8.83
N ARG A 33 5.58 -22.92 7.53
CA ARG A 33 6.94 -22.77 6.97
C ARG A 33 7.49 -21.37 7.24
N GLU A 34 6.71 -20.33 6.98
CA GLU A 34 7.16 -18.94 7.16
C GLU A 34 7.32 -18.58 8.64
N ILE A 35 6.43 -19.07 9.53
CA ILE A 35 6.61 -18.93 10.98
C ILE A 35 7.91 -19.62 11.42
N LYS A 36 8.18 -20.84 10.93
CA LYS A 36 9.43 -21.56 11.23
C LYS A 36 10.67 -20.84 10.70
N SER A 37 10.57 -20.13 9.57
CA SER A 37 11.68 -19.32 9.06
C SER A 37 11.87 -18.00 9.81
N VAL A 38 10.79 -17.45 10.38
CA VAL A 38 10.81 -16.19 11.15
C VAL A 38 10.99 -16.44 12.66
N SER A 39 11.05 -17.70 13.09
CA SER A 39 11.17 -18.06 14.49
C SER A 39 12.62 -18.21 14.96
N GLU A 40 13.20 -17.12 15.45
CA GLU A 40 14.15 -17.23 16.57
C GLU A 40 13.44 -17.60 17.90
N CYS A 41 12.25 -18.20 17.83
CA CYS A 41 11.63 -18.83 18.97
C CYS A 41 12.27 -20.20 19.20
N LYS A 42 13.10 -20.30 20.23
CA LYS A 42 13.90 -21.48 20.63
C LYS A 42 13.12 -22.78 20.90
N LYS A 43 11.81 -22.85 20.66
CA LYS A 43 10.95 -23.98 21.04
C LYS A 43 10.17 -24.52 19.84
N PRO A 44 10.22 -25.83 19.57
CA PRO A 44 9.34 -26.44 18.57
C PRO A 44 7.88 -26.35 19.01
N PHE A 45 6.97 -26.33 18.04
CA PHE A 45 5.51 -26.38 18.23
C PHE A 45 4.92 -27.47 17.32
N LEU A 46 3.78 -28.03 17.72
CA LEU A 46 3.04 -28.98 16.89
C LEU A 46 2.05 -28.24 15.98
N ARG A 47 1.82 -28.78 14.79
CA ARG A 47 0.83 -28.23 13.84
C ARG A 47 -0.56 -28.15 14.47
N ASP A 48 -1.01 -29.21 15.14
CA ASP A 48 -2.35 -29.26 15.72
C ASP A 48 -2.55 -28.21 16.81
N GLU A 49 -1.50 -27.95 17.61
CA GLU A 49 -1.51 -26.90 18.62
C GLU A 49 -1.61 -25.53 17.96
N LEU A 50 -0.78 -25.23 16.95
CA LEU A 50 -0.85 -23.96 16.23
C LEU A 50 -2.24 -23.78 15.59
N THR A 51 -2.76 -24.83 14.95
CA THR A 51 -4.07 -24.84 14.29
C THR A 51 -5.20 -24.53 15.26
N TYR A 52 -5.15 -25.07 16.49
CA TYR A 52 -6.13 -24.75 17.53
C TYR A 52 -6.15 -23.26 17.86
N TYR A 53 -4.99 -22.65 18.07
CA TYR A 53 -4.93 -21.22 18.41
C TYR A 53 -5.25 -20.31 17.22
N LEU A 54 -4.92 -20.70 15.99
CA LEU A 54 -5.26 -19.95 14.79
C LEU A 54 -6.77 -19.83 14.57
N LYS A 55 -7.55 -20.86 14.94
CA LYS A 55 -9.02 -20.81 14.90
C LYS A 55 -9.61 -19.77 15.86
N GLU A 56 -8.90 -19.49 16.95
CA GLU A 56 -9.32 -18.56 17.99
C GLU A 56 -8.72 -17.15 17.81
N GLU A 57 -7.84 -16.96 16.82
CA GLU A 57 -7.18 -15.69 16.58
C GLU A 57 -8.14 -14.72 15.89
N PRO A 58 -8.47 -13.56 16.51
CA PRO A 58 -9.41 -12.61 15.91
C PRO A 58 -8.93 -12.10 14.55
N GLY A 59 -9.86 -11.98 13.60
CA GLY A 59 -9.58 -11.48 12.26
C GLY A 59 -8.91 -12.50 11.32
N ILE A 60 -8.58 -13.72 11.78
CA ILE A 60 -8.18 -14.82 10.90
C ILE A 60 -9.38 -15.74 10.67
N ILE A 61 -9.65 -16.04 9.40
CA ILE A 61 -10.61 -17.07 9.00
C ILE A 61 -9.82 -18.27 8.47
N MET A 62 -10.26 -19.48 8.85
CA MET A 62 -9.67 -20.72 8.42
C MET A 62 -10.71 -21.66 7.81
N ASP A 63 -10.55 -21.99 6.53
CA ASP A 63 -11.37 -22.92 5.74
C ASP A 63 -10.51 -24.12 5.33
N GLY A 64 -10.57 -25.21 6.12
CA GLY A 64 -9.64 -26.33 5.98
C GLY A 64 -8.20 -25.90 6.22
N ASP A 65 -7.34 -26.06 5.21
CA ASP A 65 -5.94 -25.62 5.24
C ASP A 65 -5.75 -24.20 4.72
N LEU A 66 -6.80 -23.50 4.28
CA LEU A 66 -6.72 -22.13 3.78
C LEU A 66 -6.93 -21.14 4.92
N LEU A 67 -5.97 -20.24 5.13
CA LEU A 67 -6.07 -19.13 6.08
C LEU A 67 -6.12 -17.80 5.34
N TYR A 68 -6.93 -16.87 5.82
CA TYR A 68 -7.07 -15.53 5.26
C TYR A 68 -7.60 -14.54 6.29
N LEU A 69 -7.43 -13.24 6.05
CA LEU A 69 -7.99 -12.22 6.94
C LEU A 69 -9.49 -12.03 6.71
N GLU A 70 -10.19 -11.71 7.78
CA GLU A 70 -11.59 -11.27 7.74
C GLU A 70 -11.75 -10.05 6.81
N GLY A 71 -12.82 -10.06 6.01
CA GLY A 71 -13.07 -9.03 5.00
C GLY A 71 -12.48 -9.35 3.61
N ILE A 72 -11.68 -10.41 3.44
CA ILE A 72 -11.24 -10.84 2.11
C ILE A 72 -12.36 -11.62 1.42
N GLU A 73 -12.90 -11.06 0.34
CA GLU A 73 -14.04 -11.67 -0.38
C GLU A 73 -13.68 -12.97 -1.12
N ASN A 74 -12.50 -13.03 -1.76
CA ASN A 74 -12.09 -14.19 -2.55
C ASN A 74 -10.59 -14.55 -2.32
N PRO A 75 -10.29 -15.25 -1.22
CA PRO A 75 -8.91 -15.61 -0.86
C PRO A 75 -8.27 -16.60 -1.86
N ARG A 76 -9.06 -17.41 -2.56
CA ARG A 76 -8.54 -18.39 -3.52
C ARG A 76 -7.95 -17.73 -4.77
N LEU A 77 -8.52 -16.62 -5.22
CA LEU A 77 -8.01 -15.90 -6.39
C LEU A 77 -6.58 -15.38 -6.16
N ILE A 78 -6.21 -15.06 -4.92
CA ILE A 78 -4.83 -14.69 -4.56
C ILE A 78 -3.88 -15.86 -4.83
N LEU A 79 -4.25 -17.06 -4.38
CA LEU A 79 -3.44 -18.27 -4.58
C LEU A 79 -3.38 -18.70 -6.05
N GLU A 80 -4.48 -18.57 -6.79
CA GLU A 80 -4.53 -18.81 -8.23
C GLU A 80 -3.60 -17.88 -9.00
N GLU A 81 -3.56 -16.59 -8.63
CA GLU A 81 -2.70 -15.60 -9.27
C GLU A 81 -1.22 -15.87 -9.00
N LEU A 82 -0.87 -16.32 -7.78
CA LEU A 82 0.48 -16.77 -7.45
C LEU A 82 0.89 -18.00 -8.26
N SER A 83 0.00 -18.98 -8.34
CA SER A 83 0.19 -20.20 -9.13
C SER A 83 0.42 -19.87 -10.61
N ARG A 84 -0.42 -19.00 -11.18
CA ARG A 84 -0.31 -18.53 -12.57
C ARG A 84 1.03 -17.86 -12.87
N ARG A 85 1.58 -17.15 -11.88
CA ARG A 85 2.90 -16.48 -12.00
C ARG A 85 4.08 -17.39 -11.67
N GLY A 86 3.83 -18.61 -11.20
CA GLY A 86 4.87 -19.51 -10.69
C GLY A 86 5.59 -18.94 -9.47
N LEU A 87 4.91 -18.09 -8.68
CA LEU A 87 5.45 -17.46 -7.49
C LEU A 87 5.04 -18.23 -6.23
N LYS A 88 5.92 -18.22 -5.24
CA LYS A 88 5.64 -18.72 -3.90
C LYS A 88 5.66 -17.55 -2.92
N GLN A 89 4.73 -17.60 -1.97
CA GLN A 89 4.73 -16.72 -0.82
C GLN A 89 5.97 -16.95 0.03
N HIS A 90 6.64 -15.86 0.35
CA HIS A 90 7.78 -15.84 1.23
C HIS A 90 7.86 -14.47 1.87
N SER A 91 7.99 -14.42 3.19
CA SER A 91 8.06 -13.17 3.93
C SER A 91 9.51 -12.82 4.25
N PRO A 92 10.11 -11.78 3.62
CA PRO A 92 11.41 -11.26 4.04
C PRO A 92 11.31 -10.36 5.28
N HIS A 93 10.12 -10.21 5.87
CA HIS A 93 9.85 -9.23 6.93
C HIS A 93 10.36 -9.68 8.30
N SER A 94 10.85 -8.73 9.09
CA SER A 94 11.29 -8.98 10.47
C SER A 94 10.12 -9.31 11.40
N LEU A 95 10.42 -9.88 12.57
CA LEU A 95 9.43 -10.09 13.63
C LEU A 95 8.73 -8.79 14.07
N SER A 96 9.46 -7.67 14.11
CA SER A 96 8.89 -6.35 14.43
C SER A 96 7.91 -5.89 13.35
N ALA A 97 8.23 -6.13 12.08
CA ALA A 97 7.36 -5.81 10.96
C ALA A 97 6.05 -6.61 10.99
N LEU A 98 6.12 -7.93 11.22
CA LEU A 98 4.94 -8.78 11.36
C LEU A 98 4.05 -8.36 12.55
N LYS A 99 4.67 -7.93 13.65
CA LYS A 99 3.94 -7.45 14.82
C LYS A 99 3.21 -6.14 14.55
N LEU A 100 3.87 -5.16 13.93
CA LEU A 100 3.24 -3.89 13.54
C LEU A 100 2.10 -4.13 12.54
N ALA A 101 2.25 -5.09 11.63
CA ALA A 101 1.20 -5.51 10.71
C ALA A 101 -0.04 -6.01 11.44
N GLN A 102 0.15 -6.92 12.41
CA GLN A 102 -0.93 -7.49 13.19
C GLN A 102 -1.67 -6.44 14.04
N GLU A 103 -0.95 -5.45 14.58
CA GLU A 103 -1.53 -4.36 15.37
C GLU A 103 -2.29 -3.33 14.49
N GLY A 104 -2.27 -3.46 13.16
CA GLY A 104 -2.84 -2.45 12.24
C GLY A 104 -2.02 -1.16 12.20
N ARG A 105 -0.73 -1.23 12.59
CA ARG A 105 0.17 -0.07 12.77
C ARG A 105 1.25 -0.03 11.70
N ILE A 106 1.01 -0.64 10.53
CA ILE A 106 2.02 -0.72 9.47
C ILE A 106 2.38 0.64 8.90
N ALA A 107 1.47 1.60 8.94
CA ALA A 107 1.78 2.99 8.60
C ALA A 107 3.03 3.51 9.36
N GLU A 108 3.22 3.09 10.61
CA GLU A 108 4.39 3.46 11.43
C GLU A 108 5.71 2.81 10.97
N MET A 109 5.67 1.74 10.15
CA MET A 109 6.87 1.15 9.55
C MET A 109 7.41 1.98 8.38
N PHE A 110 6.52 2.68 7.69
CA PHE A 110 6.86 3.44 6.49
C PHE A 110 7.09 4.92 6.81
N PHE A 111 6.59 5.42 7.95
CA PHE A 111 6.71 6.82 8.36
C PHE A 111 7.17 6.95 9.82
N THR A 112 8.12 7.86 10.07
CA THR A 112 8.44 8.31 11.42
C THR A 112 7.40 9.33 11.84
N GLN A 113 6.80 9.13 13.02
CA GLN A 113 5.77 10.01 13.60
C GLN A 113 6.18 11.48 13.57
N ASP A 114 5.39 12.29 12.89
CA ASP A 114 5.00 13.63 13.29
C ASP A 114 3.61 13.90 12.68
N GLU A 115 2.83 14.75 13.36
CA GLU A 115 1.60 15.43 12.90
C GLU A 115 0.26 14.99 13.53
N ASP A 116 -0.05 15.68 14.63
CA ASP A 116 -1.40 15.94 15.16
C ASP A 116 -2.22 16.79 14.17
N SER A 117 -3.40 16.36 13.72
CA SER A 117 -4.54 17.25 13.39
C SER A 117 -5.79 16.48 12.92
N GLU A 118 -6.90 16.72 13.64
CA GLU A 118 -8.27 16.30 13.36
C GLU A 118 -8.99 17.36 12.50
N ASP A 119 -9.08 17.17 11.18
CA ASP A 119 -10.18 17.71 10.36
C ASP A 119 -10.19 17.04 8.97
N ILE A 120 -11.32 16.44 8.58
CA ILE A 120 -11.47 15.59 7.39
C ILE A 120 -11.73 16.42 6.12
N ASP A 121 -12.11 17.70 6.21
CA ASP A 121 -12.29 18.55 5.03
C ASP A 121 -10.99 19.27 4.58
N GLU A 122 -9.89 19.03 5.30
CA GLU A 122 -8.50 19.34 4.94
C GLU A 122 -7.83 18.22 4.08
N ASP A 123 -8.56 17.13 3.83
CA ASP A 123 -8.13 15.90 3.15
C ASP A 123 -7.67 16.10 1.70
N LEU A 124 -8.13 17.14 1.02
CA LEU A 124 -7.74 17.44 -0.36
C LEU A 124 -6.49 18.32 -0.46
N ARG A 125 -6.13 19.08 0.59
CA ARG A 125 -4.90 19.89 0.62
C ARG A 125 -3.71 19.13 1.19
N ARG A 126 -3.96 18.08 1.97
CA ARG A 126 -3.01 17.07 2.46
C ARG A 126 -2.47 16.11 1.40
N LEU A 127 -2.45 16.50 0.13
CA LEU A 127 -1.68 15.82 -0.91
C LEU A 127 -0.15 16.01 -0.73
N THR A 128 0.32 16.27 0.48
CA THR A 128 1.73 16.26 0.95
C THR A 128 1.87 15.45 2.24
N HIS A 129 0.81 15.32 3.04
CA HIS A 129 0.49 14.21 3.96
C HIS A 129 0.21 12.88 3.19
N ASN A 130 0.69 12.80 1.95
CA ASN A 130 0.33 11.83 0.92
C ASN A 130 0.47 10.39 1.37
N GLU A 131 1.59 10.07 2.02
CA GLU A 131 1.99 8.68 2.11
C GLU A 131 1.12 7.91 3.12
N LEU A 132 0.63 8.56 4.18
CA LEU A 132 -0.25 7.95 5.18
C LEU A 132 -1.66 7.68 4.63
N ASN A 133 -2.31 8.69 4.04
CA ASN A 133 -3.64 8.54 3.44
C ASN A 133 -3.66 7.54 2.29
N LEU A 134 -2.53 7.37 1.62
CA LEU A 134 -2.40 6.42 0.53
C LEU A 134 -2.00 5.02 0.98
N VAL A 135 -1.26 4.87 2.09
CA VAL A 135 -1.15 3.58 2.78
C VAL A 135 -2.53 3.16 3.28
N LEU A 136 -3.31 4.05 3.88
CA LEU A 136 -4.69 3.75 4.28
C LEU A 136 -5.58 3.41 3.07
N ALA A 137 -5.49 4.19 1.98
CA ALA A 137 -6.18 3.84 0.74
C ALA A 137 -5.70 2.50 0.17
N TYR A 138 -4.42 2.16 0.34
CA TYR A 138 -3.83 0.90 -0.10
C TYR A 138 -4.20 -0.29 0.81
N GLU A 139 -4.40 -0.07 2.11
CA GLU A 139 -4.96 -1.04 3.04
C GLU A 139 -6.43 -1.32 2.72
N GLU A 140 -7.20 -0.28 2.43
CA GLU A 140 -8.53 -0.42 1.85
C GLU A 140 -8.46 -1.16 0.50
N LEU A 141 -7.46 -0.85 -0.34
CA LEU A 141 -7.31 -1.49 -1.66
C LEU A 141 -7.10 -3.00 -1.56
N ARG A 142 -6.44 -3.45 -0.50
CA ARG A 142 -6.06 -4.85 -0.33
C ARG A 142 -7.28 -5.72 0.00
N LYS A 143 -8.29 -5.21 0.70
CA LYS A 143 -9.43 -6.02 1.18
C LYS A 143 -10.23 -6.68 0.04
N ASP A 144 -10.31 -6.04 -1.12
CA ASP A 144 -11.01 -6.54 -2.32
C ASP A 144 -10.04 -7.00 -3.43
N VAL A 145 -9.68 -8.28 -3.37
CA VAL A 145 -9.17 -9.19 -4.42
C VAL A 145 -8.60 -8.63 -5.75
N THR A 146 -7.40 -9.13 -6.09
CA THR A 146 -6.52 -8.76 -7.23
C THR A 146 -6.29 -7.27 -7.32
N GLY A 147 -5.27 -6.79 -6.60
CA GLY A 147 -4.95 -5.36 -6.46
C GLY A 147 -4.91 -4.55 -7.77
N ARG A 148 -4.81 -5.18 -8.95
CA ARG A 148 -4.80 -4.52 -10.26
C ARG A 148 -6.17 -3.94 -10.65
N GLN A 149 -7.28 -4.67 -10.45
CA GLN A 149 -8.61 -4.15 -10.82
C GLN A 149 -9.01 -2.98 -9.92
N HIS A 150 -8.63 -3.07 -8.66
CA HIS A 150 -8.99 -2.10 -7.65
C HIS A 150 -8.04 -0.88 -7.64
N HIS A 151 -6.74 -1.06 -7.99
CA HIS A 151 -5.83 0.04 -8.32
C HIS A 151 -6.40 0.95 -9.41
N ASP A 152 -6.88 0.37 -10.52
CA ASP A 152 -7.49 1.13 -11.60
C ASP A 152 -8.76 1.85 -11.14
N LEU A 153 -9.58 1.23 -10.28
CA LEU A 153 -10.80 1.84 -9.75
C LEU A 153 -10.49 3.06 -8.85
N LEU A 154 -9.55 2.94 -7.92
CA LEU A 154 -9.18 4.06 -7.05
C LEU A 154 -8.44 5.15 -7.79
N LEU A 155 -7.55 4.79 -8.71
CA LEU A 155 -6.90 5.78 -9.57
C LEU A 155 -7.95 6.56 -10.36
N ASN A 156 -8.93 5.89 -10.96
CA ASN A 156 -10.06 6.56 -11.61
C ASN A 156 -10.84 7.46 -10.65
N ARG A 157 -11.12 7.00 -9.42
CA ARG A 157 -11.85 7.78 -8.42
C ARG A 157 -11.06 9.04 -8.00
N ALA A 158 -9.77 8.91 -7.77
CA ALA A 158 -8.87 10.01 -7.42
C ALA A 158 -8.77 11.02 -8.56
N LEU A 159 -8.56 10.55 -9.79
CA LEU A 159 -8.50 11.39 -10.99
C LEU A 159 -9.83 12.10 -11.28
N ASN A 160 -10.97 11.45 -11.07
CA ASN A 160 -12.29 12.08 -11.22
C ASN A 160 -12.50 13.22 -10.21
N LYS A 161 -12.01 13.07 -8.98
CA LYS A 161 -12.10 14.12 -7.95
C LYS A 161 -11.11 15.26 -8.20
N ASN A 162 -9.93 14.97 -8.72
CA ASN A 162 -8.87 15.95 -8.89
C ASN A 162 -8.18 15.82 -10.26
N ARG A 163 -8.85 16.33 -11.29
CA ARG A 163 -8.40 16.27 -12.70
C ARG A 163 -7.18 17.15 -12.97
N VAL A 164 -6.99 18.22 -12.20
CA VAL A 164 -5.89 19.18 -12.40
C VAL A 164 -4.53 18.57 -12.03
N HIS A 165 -4.51 17.67 -11.04
CA HIS A 165 -3.30 17.03 -10.52
C HIS A 165 -3.09 15.59 -11.07
N ALA A 166 -3.60 15.30 -12.27
CA ALA A 166 -3.64 13.94 -12.81
C ALA A 166 -2.27 13.24 -12.86
N GLN A 167 -1.22 13.95 -13.26
CA GLN A 167 0.14 13.39 -13.35
C GLN A 167 0.71 13.06 -11.96
N GLU A 168 0.56 13.97 -10.98
CA GLU A 168 1.03 13.77 -9.61
C GLU A 168 0.34 12.56 -8.97
N ILE A 169 -0.97 12.43 -9.16
CA ILE A 169 -1.75 11.27 -8.70
C ILE A 169 -1.21 9.98 -9.33
N VAL A 170 -0.98 9.96 -10.65
CA VAL A 170 -0.46 8.79 -11.36
C VAL A 170 0.95 8.41 -10.88
N ASP A 171 1.83 9.38 -10.68
CA ASP A 171 3.22 9.15 -10.23
C ASP A 171 3.24 8.54 -8.83
N ILE A 172 2.39 9.07 -7.94
CA ILE A 172 2.26 8.58 -6.58
C ILE A 172 1.69 7.15 -6.55
N PHE A 173 0.61 6.88 -7.29
CA PHE A 173 0.04 5.54 -7.38
C PHE A 173 1.05 4.54 -7.96
N THR A 174 1.82 4.96 -8.97
CA THR A 174 2.90 4.15 -9.55
C THR A 174 3.99 3.85 -8.54
N TYR A 175 4.39 4.84 -7.73
CA TYR A 175 5.38 4.63 -6.67
C TYR A 175 4.89 3.61 -5.65
N ILE A 176 3.68 3.77 -5.15
CA ILE A 176 3.06 2.87 -4.15
C ILE A 176 2.94 1.45 -4.70
N TRP A 177 2.41 1.31 -5.91
CA TRP A 177 2.25 0.02 -6.57
C TRP A 177 3.57 -0.74 -6.72
N ASN A 178 4.66 0.00 -6.94
CA ASN A 178 5.96 -0.59 -7.15
C ASN A 178 6.74 -0.82 -5.84
N ASN A 179 6.49 -0.04 -4.80
CA ASN A 179 7.28 -0.01 -3.57
C ASN A 179 6.57 -0.57 -2.33
N LEU A 180 5.27 -0.87 -2.39
CA LEU A 180 4.56 -1.58 -1.32
C LEU A 180 4.44 -3.09 -1.59
N PRO A 181 4.45 -3.93 -0.55
CA PRO A 181 4.20 -5.37 -0.68
C PRO A 181 2.84 -5.64 -1.32
N ARG A 182 2.67 -6.62 -2.22
CA ARG A 182 1.34 -6.94 -2.80
C ARG A 182 1.01 -8.43 -2.76
N TRP A 183 -0.27 -8.75 -2.57
CA TRP A 183 -0.74 -10.13 -2.38
C TRP A 183 -0.56 -11.00 -3.64
N GLU A 184 -0.82 -10.43 -4.82
CA GLU A 184 -0.69 -11.10 -6.13
C GLU A 184 0.76 -11.47 -6.49
N ILE A 185 1.73 -10.94 -5.75
CA ILE A 185 3.16 -11.31 -5.86
C ILE A 185 3.72 -11.86 -4.55
N GLY A 186 2.83 -12.26 -3.64
CA GLY A 186 3.14 -13.08 -2.47
C GLY A 186 3.75 -12.28 -1.33
N GLY A 187 3.29 -11.05 -1.13
CA GLY A 187 3.79 -10.13 -0.11
C GLY A 187 5.12 -9.49 -0.46
N ARG A 188 5.51 -9.51 -1.75
CA ARG A 188 6.76 -8.90 -2.22
C ARG A 188 6.52 -7.50 -2.74
N ILE A 189 7.59 -6.72 -2.80
CA ILE A 189 7.64 -5.43 -3.47
C ILE A 189 7.90 -5.67 -4.96
N ALA A 190 7.19 -4.95 -5.83
CA ALA A 190 7.32 -5.15 -7.28
C ALA A 190 8.72 -4.79 -7.80
N ALA A 191 9.30 -3.72 -7.26
CA ALA A 191 10.63 -3.25 -7.60
C ALA A 191 11.72 -4.33 -7.38
N ASP A 192 11.55 -5.16 -6.35
CA ASP A 192 12.51 -6.21 -5.97
C ASP A 192 12.48 -7.43 -6.91
N LEU A 193 11.40 -7.64 -7.67
CA LEU A 193 11.25 -8.79 -8.56
C LEU A 193 12.06 -8.68 -9.86
N GLY A 194 12.78 -7.57 -10.06
CA GLY A 194 13.63 -7.33 -11.21
C GLY A 194 12.84 -7.02 -12.47
N ALA A 195 13.14 -5.87 -13.09
CA ALA A 195 12.49 -5.28 -14.27
C ALA A 195 12.52 -6.10 -15.59
N LYS A 196 12.58 -7.45 -15.55
CA LYS A 196 12.78 -8.32 -16.73
C LYS A 196 11.63 -9.26 -17.09
N ARG A 197 10.51 -9.24 -16.39
CA ARG A 197 9.29 -9.93 -16.87
C ARG A 197 8.14 -8.92 -16.91
N ASN A 198 7.82 -8.51 -18.14
CA ASN A 198 6.84 -7.51 -18.56
C ASN A 198 7.27 -6.05 -18.39
N ARG A 199 7.80 -5.50 -19.50
CA ARG A 199 7.66 -4.07 -19.85
C ARG A 199 6.20 -3.64 -20.03
N GLU A 200 5.23 -4.53 -19.84
CA GLU A 200 3.85 -4.18 -19.51
C GLU A 200 3.76 -3.81 -18.01
N GLY A 201 4.58 -2.85 -17.58
CA GLY A 201 4.37 -2.19 -16.30
C GLY A 201 3.00 -1.50 -16.29
N ILE A 202 2.59 -1.00 -15.13
CA ILE A 202 1.40 -0.15 -15.04
C ILE A 202 1.61 1.16 -15.84
N ALA A 203 2.83 1.71 -15.86
CA ALA A 203 3.15 2.99 -16.48
C ALA A 203 2.67 3.18 -17.95
N PRO A 204 2.94 2.28 -18.92
CA PRO A 204 2.40 2.40 -20.28
C PRO A 204 0.87 2.34 -20.36
N GLN A 205 0.20 1.67 -19.41
CA GLN A 205 -1.25 1.58 -19.35
C GLN A 205 -1.87 2.78 -18.63
N LEU A 206 -1.10 3.52 -17.83
CA LEU A 206 -1.57 4.74 -17.16
C LEU A 206 -1.50 5.99 -18.02
N GLU A 207 -0.72 5.98 -19.10
CA GLU A 207 -0.69 7.05 -20.11
C GLU A 207 -2.11 7.39 -20.58
N LYS A 208 -2.99 6.38 -20.75
CA LYS A 208 -4.39 6.58 -21.12
C LYS A 208 -5.15 7.46 -20.11
N TYR A 209 -4.89 7.30 -18.82
CA TYR A 209 -5.52 8.10 -17.76
C TYR A 209 -4.94 9.50 -17.72
N VAL A 210 -3.61 9.65 -17.84
CA VAL A 210 -2.98 10.97 -17.96
C VAL A 210 -3.58 11.74 -19.15
N THR A 211 -3.71 11.11 -20.32
CA THR A 211 -4.30 11.75 -21.50
C THR A 211 -5.79 12.06 -21.37
N ALA A 212 -6.56 11.24 -20.65
CA ALA A 212 -8.01 11.41 -20.50
C ALA A 212 -8.40 12.40 -19.40
N PHE A 213 -7.55 12.59 -18.39
CA PHE A 213 -7.84 13.41 -17.21
C PHE A 213 -7.01 14.69 -17.14
N SER A 214 -5.89 14.79 -17.85
CA SER A 214 -5.18 16.06 -17.98
C SER A 214 -6.06 17.08 -18.68
N PRO A 215 -6.21 18.30 -18.15
CA PRO A 215 -6.85 19.37 -18.91
C PRO A 215 -6.11 19.56 -20.24
N PRO A 216 -6.81 19.92 -21.33
CA PRO A 216 -6.16 20.32 -22.57
C PRO A 216 -5.11 21.35 -22.21
N LYS A 217 -3.86 21.13 -22.67
CA LYS A 217 -2.74 22.03 -22.39
C LYS A 217 -3.23 23.45 -22.62
N GLU A 218 -3.41 24.23 -21.56
CA GLU A 218 -3.85 25.62 -21.71
C GLU A 218 -2.83 26.26 -22.64
N ILE A 219 -3.28 26.68 -23.82
CA ILE A 219 -2.52 27.59 -24.65
C ILE A 219 -2.52 28.87 -23.84
N HIS A 220 -1.59 28.99 -22.90
CA HIS A 220 -1.38 30.25 -22.21
C HIS A 220 -1.12 31.26 -23.33
N PRO A 221 -1.99 32.29 -23.50
CA PRO A 221 -1.65 33.38 -24.38
C PRO A 221 -0.27 33.86 -23.93
N PRO A 222 0.67 34.09 -24.87
CA PRO A 222 2.07 34.31 -24.55
C PRO A 222 2.15 35.28 -23.38
N LYS A 223 2.73 34.82 -22.25
CA LYS A 223 2.82 35.60 -21.00
C LYS A 223 3.18 37.03 -21.39
N ARG A 224 2.21 37.95 -21.28
CA ARG A 224 2.42 39.34 -21.69
C ARG A 224 3.65 39.81 -20.93
N LYS A 225 4.74 40.13 -21.65
CA LYS A 225 5.99 40.55 -21.02
C LYS A 225 5.67 41.81 -20.21
N ILE A 226 5.61 41.67 -18.89
CA ILE A 226 5.34 42.79 -17.98
C ILE A 226 6.46 43.80 -18.18
N GLY A 227 6.09 45.01 -18.58
CA GLY A 227 7.06 46.09 -18.78
C GLY A 227 7.73 46.43 -17.45
N ARG A 228 9.06 46.64 -17.44
CA ARG A 228 9.82 47.01 -16.22
C ARG A 228 9.20 48.18 -15.43
N ASN A 229 8.45 49.07 -16.09
CA ASN A 229 7.81 50.24 -15.50
C ASN A 229 6.31 50.06 -15.17
N GLU A 230 5.68 48.94 -15.52
CA GLU A 230 4.27 48.65 -15.20
C GLU A 230 4.08 48.36 -13.70
N PRO A 231 2.87 48.55 -13.15
CA PRO A 231 2.55 48.18 -11.77
C PRO A 231 2.82 46.69 -11.53
N CYS A 232 3.40 46.38 -10.37
CA CYS A 232 3.82 45.03 -10.04
C CYS A 232 2.61 44.15 -9.71
N PRO A 233 2.49 42.94 -10.28
CA PRO A 233 1.32 42.08 -10.11
C PRO A 233 1.17 41.50 -8.70
N CYS A 234 2.15 41.69 -7.80
CA CYS A 234 2.07 41.27 -6.40
C CYS A 234 1.21 42.20 -5.51
N GLY A 235 0.54 43.20 -6.08
CA GLY A 235 -0.35 44.11 -5.34
C GLY A 235 0.37 45.18 -4.52
N SER A 236 1.70 45.30 -4.62
CA SER A 236 2.48 46.26 -3.82
C SER A 236 2.32 47.73 -4.19
N GLY A 237 1.62 48.03 -5.30
CA GLY A 237 1.50 49.38 -5.86
C GLY A 237 2.79 49.96 -6.47
N LYS A 238 3.91 49.23 -6.44
CA LYS A 238 5.22 49.67 -6.98
C LYS A 238 5.40 49.23 -8.43
N LYS A 239 6.26 49.93 -9.19
CA LYS A 239 6.68 49.49 -10.55
C LYS A 239 7.45 48.16 -10.48
N TYR A 240 7.27 47.27 -11.46
CA TYR A 240 7.85 45.92 -11.48
C TYR A 240 9.35 45.90 -11.21
N LYS A 241 10.14 46.78 -11.85
CA LYS A 241 11.60 46.91 -11.64
C LYS A 241 12.04 47.27 -10.21
N LYS A 242 11.13 47.82 -9.40
CA LYS A 242 11.40 48.23 -8.01
C LYS A 242 10.82 47.23 -6.99
N CYS A 243 10.23 46.12 -7.44
CA CYS A 243 9.61 45.12 -6.59
C CYS A 243 10.07 43.71 -6.98
N CYS A 244 9.26 42.94 -7.72
CA CYS A 244 9.59 41.56 -8.12
C CYS A 244 10.59 41.45 -9.28
N GLY A 245 10.87 42.55 -9.99
CA GLY A 245 11.80 42.60 -11.12
C GLY A 245 13.16 43.23 -10.77
N LYS A 246 13.58 43.12 -9.51
CA LYS A 246 14.95 43.44 -9.08
C LYS A 246 15.92 42.38 -9.59
#